data_AF-A0A367L3H3-F1
#
_entry.id   AF-A0A367L3H3-F1
#
_cell.length_a   1.000
_cell.length_b   1.000
_cell.length_c   1.000
_cell.angle_alpha   90.00
_cell.angle_beta   90.00
_cell.angle_gamma   90.00
#
_symmetry.space_group_name_H-M   'P 1'
#
loop_
_entity.id
_entity.type
_entity.pdbx_description
1 polymer ?
#
loop_
_entity_poly.entity_id
_entity_poly.type
_entity_poly.pdbx_seq_one_letter_code
_entity_poly.pdbx_strand_id
1 'polypeptide(L)'
;MGFGTFVHHIGTLLLLVATVLLIVVDVTAPVVDYLAIMRVDLGPRVQGSSVTFGSFGYCHRGLRGDTDECSRRHIGYNPAGVMHDIDGTDFSSAAENTSKGLTRVMILHPVATGLCFVAFLLCLGSGIIGSVLASVFSLLAFIVTVVAMACDFVAFGIIKHDVNGYGRSRAHWASGIWCVLAAAIFTLVATLVILLTCCAGRAKKRREAAHGQKESSTLDPSARQPFWKRPPFKRAS
;
A
#
# COMPACT_ATOMS: atom_id res chain seq x y z
N MET A 1 -21.67 -6.58 22.31
CA MET A 1 -21.34 -6.89 20.89
C MET A 1 -20.69 -5.72 20.13
N GLY A 2 -20.29 -4.59 20.75
CA GLY A 2 -19.94 -3.37 19.99
C GLY A 2 -18.47 -3.19 19.55
N PHE A 3 -17.48 -3.71 20.30
CA PHE A 3 -16.08 -3.34 20.06
C PHE A 3 -15.52 -3.85 18.71
N GLY A 4 -15.86 -5.07 18.31
CA GLY A 4 -15.35 -5.66 17.05
C GLY A 4 -15.86 -4.96 15.79
N THR A 5 -17.13 -4.54 15.78
CA THR A 5 -17.75 -3.84 14.65
C THR A 5 -17.17 -2.42 14.51
N PHE A 6 -16.94 -1.72 15.63
CA PHE A 6 -16.33 -0.39 15.63
C PHE A 6 -14.91 -0.40 15.06
N VAL A 7 -14.08 -1.37 15.47
CA VAL A 7 -12.70 -1.51 14.97
C VAL A 7 -12.70 -1.88 13.47
N HIS A 8 -13.66 -2.69 13.00
CA HIS A 8 -13.81 -3.00 11.58
C HIS A 8 -14.13 -1.75 10.74
N HIS A 9 -15.04 -0.90 11.20
CA HIS A 9 -15.37 0.35 10.50
C HIS A 9 -14.18 1.31 10.44
N ILE A 10 -13.41 1.42 11.53
CA ILE A 10 -12.17 2.21 11.57
C ILE A 10 -11.18 1.68 10.55
N GLY A 11 -10.93 0.37 10.51
CA GLY A 11 -10.03 -0.24 9.53
C GLY A 11 -10.47 -0.01 8.07
N THR A 12 -11.78 -0.06 7.82
CA THR A 12 -12.35 0.19 6.49
C THR A 12 -12.17 1.66 6.06
N LEU A 13 -12.36 2.61 6.97
CA LEU A 13 -12.11 4.04 6.72
C LEU A 13 -10.63 4.32 6.46
N LEU A 14 -9.74 3.71 7.27
CA LEU A 14 -8.30 3.81 7.08
C LEU A 14 -7.85 3.27 5.72
N LEU A 15 -8.41 2.16 5.24
CA LEU A 15 -8.15 1.67 3.88
C LEU A 15 -8.60 2.65 2.80
N LEU A 16 -9.76 3.29 2.98
CA LEU A 16 -10.23 4.30 2.03
C LEU A 16 -9.26 5.48 1.94
N VAL A 17 -8.82 6.00 3.10
CA VAL A 17 -7.85 7.09 3.17
C VAL A 17 -6.51 6.68 2.55
N ALA A 18 -6.02 5.49 2.87
CA ALA A 18 -4.80 4.94 2.27
C ALA A 18 -4.92 4.82 0.74
N THR A 19 -6.07 4.35 0.24
CA THR A 19 -6.33 4.23 -1.21
C THR A 19 -6.33 5.60 -1.87
N VAL A 20 -6.97 6.61 -1.27
CA VAL A 20 -6.95 7.99 -1.81
C VAL A 20 -5.54 8.56 -1.82
N LEU A 21 -4.75 8.36 -0.76
CA LEU A 21 -3.36 8.80 -0.71
C LEU A 21 -2.49 8.10 -1.76
N LEU A 22 -2.66 6.78 -1.95
CA LEU A 22 -1.96 6.04 -3.00
C LEU A 22 -2.37 6.51 -4.41
N ILE A 23 -3.65 6.80 -4.64
CA ILE A 23 -4.10 7.42 -5.90
C ILE A 23 -3.43 8.79 -6.10
N VAL A 24 -3.32 9.60 -5.05
CA VAL A 24 -2.62 10.88 -5.15
C VAL A 24 -1.15 10.64 -5.52
N VAL A 25 -0.47 9.69 -4.87
CA VAL A 25 0.91 9.28 -5.21
C VAL A 25 1.02 8.83 -6.67
N ASP A 26 0.08 8.02 -7.16
CA ASP A 26 0.02 7.56 -8.56
C ASP A 26 -0.22 8.71 -9.55
N VAL A 27 -0.92 9.77 -9.13
CA VAL A 27 -1.31 10.91 -9.98
C VAL A 27 -0.35 12.10 -9.88
N THR A 28 0.49 12.18 -8.84
CA THR A 28 1.41 13.31 -8.57
C THR A 28 2.28 13.71 -9.76
N ALA A 29 2.57 12.81 -10.72
CA ALA A 29 3.10 13.21 -12.01
C ALA A 29 2.46 12.46 -13.18
N PRO A 30 2.08 13.19 -14.25
CA PRO A 30 2.56 14.51 -14.68
C PRO A 30 1.52 15.63 -14.48
N VAL A 31 0.58 15.51 -13.53
CA VAL A 31 -0.56 16.45 -13.46
C VAL A 31 -0.26 17.63 -12.54
N VAL A 32 0.76 17.56 -11.67
CA VAL A 32 0.88 18.50 -10.55
C VAL A 32 2.32 18.91 -10.22
N ASP A 33 2.72 20.12 -10.64
CA ASP A 33 4.05 20.69 -10.38
C ASP A 33 4.36 20.96 -8.89
N TYR A 34 3.34 21.06 -8.04
CA TYR A 34 3.51 21.32 -6.59
C TYR A 34 3.78 20.05 -5.76
N LEU A 35 3.57 18.86 -6.35
CA LEU A 35 3.82 17.54 -5.73
C LEU A 35 5.01 16.84 -6.37
N ALA A 36 6.01 17.63 -6.80
CA ALA A 36 7.26 17.08 -7.30
C ALA A 36 7.85 16.12 -6.24
N ILE A 37 8.34 14.98 -6.71
CA ILE A 37 9.07 13.98 -5.92
C ILE A 37 10.48 14.53 -5.68
N MET A 38 11.06 15.16 -6.71
CA MET A 38 12.32 15.86 -6.62
C MET A 38 12.29 17.11 -7.50
N ARG A 39 12.86 18.20 -6.99
CA ARG A 39 13.13 19.41 -7.76
C ARG A 39 14.63 19.63 -7.83
N VAL A 40 15.13 19.82 -9.03
CA VAL A 40 16.52 20.19 -9.30
C VAL A 40 16.51 21.58 -9.90
N ASP A 41 17.12 22.53 -9.21
CA ASP A 41 17.33 23.87 -9.75
C ASP A 41 18.61 23.85 -10.60
N LEU A 42 18.47 24.20 -11.88
CA LEU A 42 19.57 24.17 -12.83
C LEU A 42 20.40 25.44 -12.70
N GLY A 43 21.71 25.29 -12.81
CA GLY A 43 22.64 26.42 -12.78
C GLY A 43 22.52 27.31 -14.03
N PRO A 44 23.09 28.53 -14.00
CA PRO A 44 22.95 29.54 -15.07
C PRO A 44 23.59 29.16 -16.43
N ARG A 45 24.16 27.95 -16.55
CA ARG A 45 24.81 27.45 -17.78
C ARG A 45 23.92 26.51 -18.59
N VAL A 46 22.76 26.12 -18.07
CA VAL A 46 21.82 25.20 -18.71
C VAL A 46 20.53 25.94 -19.06
N GLN A 47 19.90 25.57 -20.18
CA GLN A 47 18.62 26.17 -20.60
C GLN A 47 17.47 25.64 -19.72
N GLY A 48 16.89 26.51 -18.90
CA GLY A 48 15.76 26.20 -18.02
C GLY A 48 16.05 26.59 -16.56
N SER A 49 14.99 26.91 -15.82
CA SER A 49 15.12 27.38 -14.43
C SER A 49 15.12 26.24 -13.43
N SER A 50 14.30 25.20 -13.65
CA SER A 50 14.19 24.06 -12.75
C SER A 50 13.60 22.85 -13.47
N VAL A 51 14.03 21.65 -13.09
CA VAL A 51 13.42 20.39 -13.55
C VAL A 51 12.78 19.70 -12.36
N THR A 52 11.52 19.31 -12.53
CA THR A 52 10.76 18.54 -11.55
C THR A 52 10.62 17.11 -12.06
N PHE A 53 11.06 16.15 -11.24
CA PHE A 53 10.89 14.72 -11.50
C PHE A 53 9.72 14.18 -10.69
N GLY A 54 8.94 13.31 -11.33
CA GLY A 54 7.81 12.62 -10.72
C GLY A 54 7.74 11.15 -11.10
N SER A 55 6.70 10.45 -10.63
CA SER A 55 6.60 8.99 -10.74
C SER A 55 6.59 8.44 -12.17
N PHE A 56 5.95 9.16 -13.10
CA PHE A 56 5.75 8.69 -14.48
C PHE A 56 6.33 9.61 -15.55
N GLY A 57 7.09 10.64 -15.16
CA GLY A 57 7.70 11.58 -16.08
C GLY A 57 8.38 12.74 -15.36
N TYR A 58 8.85 13.70 -16.16
CA TYR A 58 9.50 14.91 -15.69
C TYR A 58 8.90 16.13 -16.40
N CYS A 59 8.96 17.28 -15.74
CA CYS A 59 8.60 18.56 -16.30
C CYS A 59 9.79 19.50 -16.23
N HIS A 60 9.96 20.27 -17.30
CA HIS A 60 11.09 21.15 -17.50
C HIS A 60 10.56 22.58 -17.57
N ARG A 61 10.95 23.40 -16.60
CA ARG A 61 10.49 24.78 -16.47
C ARG A 61 11.50 25.73 -17.09
N GLY A 62 11.04 26.69 -17.87
CA GLY A 62 11.92 27.76 -18.36
C GLY A 62 12.54 27.56 -19.74
N LEU A 63 12.08 26.58 -20.55
CA LEU A 63 12.63 26.32 -21.89
C LEU A 63 12.29 27.41 -22.93
N ARG A 64 11.12 28.05 -22.79
CA ARG A 64 10.63 29.12 -23.69
C ARG A 64 9.93 30.24 -22.91
N GLY A 65 10.59 30.80 -21.91
CA GLY A 65 9.95 31.74 -20.96
C GLY A 65 9.28 30.99 -19.81
N ASP A 66 8.16 31.50 -19.26
CA ASP A 66 7.48 30.92 -18.07
C ASP A 66 6.56 29.72 -18.40
N THR A 67 6.73 29.08 -19.57
CA THR A 67 5.95 27.90 -19.97
C THR A 67 6.63 26.61 -19.51
N ASP A 68 5.87 25.78 -18.80
CA ASP A 68 6.29 24.45 -18.33
C ASP A 68 6.07 23.39 -19.42
N GLU A 69 7.14 22.72 -19.86
CA GLU A 69 7.10 21.63 -20.84
C GLU A 69 7.23 20.28 -20.11
N CYS A 70 6.18 19.47 -20.17
CA CYS A 70 6.14 18.18 -19.50
C CYS A 70 6.26 17.02 -20.48
N SER A 71 7.08 16.03 -20.13
CA SER A 71 7.17 14.79 -20.90
C SER A 71 5.88 13.96 -20.80
N ARG A 72 5.58 13.17 -21.83
CA ARG A 72 4.44 12.23 -21.79
C ARG A 72 4.71 11.15 -20.74
N ARG A 73 3.63 10.66 -20.09
CA ARG A 73 3.71 9.52 -19.17
C ARG A 73 4.36 8.34 -19.88
N HIS A 74 5.54 7.91 -19.41
CA HIS A 74 6.18 6.71 -19.92
C HIS A 74 6.85 5.93 -18.79
N ILE A 75 6.65 4.62 -18.83
CA ILE A 75 7.22 3.68 -17.87
C ILE A 75 8.61 3.29 -18.38
N GLY A 76 9.60 3.25 -17.48
CA GLY A 76 10.98 2.89 -17.86
C GLY A 76 11.85 4.07 -18.28
N TYR A 77 11.46 5.31 -17.98
CA TYR A 77 12.31 6.46 -18.27
C TYR A 77 13.53 6.48 -17.37
N ASN A 78 14.67 6.93 -17.91
CA ASN A 78 15.91 7.01 -17.17
C ASN A 78 16.12 8.46 -16.70
N PRO A 79 15.78 8.83 -15.45
CA PRO A 79 16.00 10.18 -14.93
C PRO A 79 17.49 10.59 -14.96
N ALA A 80 18.41 9.63 -14.82
CA ALA A 80 19.83 9.87 -14.94
C ALA A 80 20.23 10.21 -16.39
N GLY A 81 19.68 9.49 -17.38
CA GLY A 81 19.86 9.80 -18.80
C GLY A 81 19.28 11.16 -19.20
N VAL A 82 18.11 11.50 -18.66
CA VAL A 82 17.49 12.83 -18.87
C VAL A 82 18.37 13.94 -18.29
N MET A 83 18.94 13.76 -17.09
CA MET A 83 19.84 14.75 -16.49
C MET A 83 21.21 14.79 -17.19
N HIS A 84 21.72 13.67 -17.71
CA HIS A 84 22.90 13.64 -18.58
C HIS A 84 22.67 14.45 -19.86
N ASP A 85 21.52 14.28 -20.52
CA ASP A 85 21.19 15.04 -21.74
C ASP A 85 20.97 16.54 -21.48
N ILE A 86 20.56 16.92 -20.27
CA ILE A 86 20.25 18.31 -19.91
C ILE A 86 21.46 19.04 -19.29
N ASP A 87 22.13 18.46 -18.30
CA ASP A 87 23.20 19.11 -17.51
C ASP A 87 24.59 18.49 -17.77
N GLY A 88 24.69 17.49 -18.65
CA GLY A 88 25.97 16.82 -18.98
C GLY A 88 26.59 16.08 -17.80
N THR A 89 25.79 15.74 -16.78
CA THR A 89 26.26 15.02 -15.60
C THR A 89 26.51 13.56 -15.95
N ASP A 90 27.76 13.12 -15.79
CA ASP A 90 28.15 11.72 -15.97
C ASP A 90 27.54 10.85 -14.88
N PHE A 91 26.58 10.00 -15.26
CA PHE A 91 26.07 8.94 -14.40
C PHE A 91 26.71 7.62 -14.78
N SER A 92 27.14 6.84 -13.79
CA SER A 92 27.66 5.50 -14.06
C SER A 92 26.56 4.60 -14.66
N SER A 93 26.94 3.63 -15.49
CA SER A 93 26.00 2.66 -16.08
C SER A 93 25.19 1.89 -15.00
N ALA A 94 25.68 1.84 -13.77
CA ALA A 94 24.95 1.28 -12.63
C ALA A 94 23.78 2.17 -12.19
N ALA A 95 23.90 3.50 -12.23
CA ALA A 95 22.82 4.43 -11.91
C ALA A 95 21.71 4.42 -12.98
N GLU A 96 22.09 4.27 -14.25
CA GLU A 96 21.14 4.11 -15.37
C GLU A 96 20.34 2.81 -15.29
N ASN A 97 21.01 1.68 -15.04
CA ASN A 97 20.35 0.39 -14.91
C ASN A 97 19.46 0.34 -13.66
N THR A 98 19.92 0.96 -12.57
CA THR A 98 19.16 1.06 -11.33
C THR A 98 17.90 1.90 -11.54
N SER A 99 18.00 3.09 -12.13
CA SER A 99 16.83 3.96 -12.37
C SER A 99 15.79 3.33 -13.34
N LYS A 100 16.25 2.58 -14.33
CA LYS A 100 15.38 1.77 -15.22
C LYS A 100 14.69 0.61 -14.48
N GLY A 101 15.39 -0.01 -13.52
CA GLY A 101 14.81 -1.02 -12.63
C GLY A 101 13.77 -0.41 -11.70
N LEU A 102 14.06 0.75 -11.11
CA LEU A 102 13.15 1.44 -10.20
C LEU A 102 11.86 1.91 -10.87
N THR A 103 11.94 2.44 -12.09
CA THR A 103 10.73 2.81 -12.85
C THR A 103 9.85 1.62 -13.21
N ARG A 104 10.42 0.41 -13.34
CA ARG A 104 9.64 -0.83 -13.50
C ARG A 104 8.91 -1.22 -12.21
N VAL A 105 9.52 -0.94 -11.06
CA VAL A 105 8.90 -1.21 -9.75
C VAL A 105 7.83 -0.17 -9.41
N MET A 106 7.84 1.03 -10.01
CA MET A 106 6.77 2.01 -9.78
C MET A 106 5.36 1.52 -10.21
N ILE A 107 5.26 0.47 -11.03
CA ILE A 107 3.99 -0.22 -11.32
C ILE A 107 3.40 -0.94 -10.11
N LEU A 108 4.19 -1.25 -9.07
CA LEU A 108 3.65 -1.83 -7.84
C LEU A 108 2.71 -0.86 -7.12
N HIS A 109 2.87 0.45 -7.27
CA HIS A 109 2.00 1.44 -6.64
C HIS A 109 0.53 1.30 -7.08
N PRO A 110 0.18 1.37 -8.39
CA PRO A 110 -1.20 1.19 -8.82
C PRO A 110 -1.73 -0.22 -8.54
N VAL A 111 -0.87 -1.24 -8.50
CA VAL A 111 -1.25 -2.59 -8.09
C VAL A 111 -1.63 -2.63 -6.60
N ALA A 112 -0.85 -1.97 -5.73
CA ALA A 112 -1.17 -1.82 -4.31
C ALA A 112 -2.47 -1.04 -4.11
N THR A 113 -2.68 0.04 -4.87
CA THR A 113 -3.92 0.83 -4.88
C THR A 113 -5.12 -0.05 -5.23
N GLY A 114 -5.00 -0.86 -6.29
CA GLY A 114 -6.05 -1.80 -6.69
C GLY A 114 -6.35 -2.86 -5.63
N LEU A 115 -5.32 -3.43 -5.01
CA LEU A 115 -5.48 -4.41 -3.93
C LEU A 115 -6.15 -3.80 -2.68
N CYS A 116 -5.78 -2.57 -2.31
CA CYS A 116 -6.42 -1.83 -1.21
C CYS A 116 -7.90 -1.54 -1.51
N PHE A 117 -8.21 -1.10 -2.73
CA PHE A 117 -9.57 -0.82 -3.15
C PHE A 117 -10.46 -2.07 -3.13
N VAL A 118 -9.94 -3.20 -3.64
CA VAL A 118 -10.65 -4.49 -3.58
C VAL A 118 -10.85 -4.93 -2.13
N ALA A 119 -9.84 -4.81 -1.27
CA ALA A 119 -9.96 -5.12 0.16
C ALA A 119 -11.04 -4.26 0.84
N PHE A 120 -11.12 -2.96 0.50
CA PHE A 120 -12.16 -2.05 0.98
C PHE A 120 -13.57 -2.50 0.57
N LEU A 121 -13.77 -2.85 -0.71
CA LEU A 121 -15.06 -3.36 -1.20
C LEU A 121 -15.47 -4.66 -0.50
N LEU A 122 -14.51 -5.55 -0.25
CA LEU A 122 -14.75 -6.81 0.47
C LEU A 122 -15.09 -6.60 1.95
N CYS A 123 -14.58 -5.53 2.57
CA CYS A 123 -14.99 -5.10 3.91
C CYS A 123 -16.43 -4.54 3.93
N LEU A 124 -16.89 -3.92 2.85
CA LEU A 124 -18.27 -3.42 2.73
C LEU A 124 -19.28 -4.55 2.43
N GLY A 125 -18.87 -5.58 1.68
CA GLY A 125 -19.71 -6.73 1.40
C GLY A 125 -20.02 -7.52 2.68
N SER A 126 -21.28 -7.54 3.12
CA SER A 126 -21.70 -8.22 4.35
C SER A 126 -21.63 -9.75 4.22
N GLY A 127 -20.43 -10.31 4.31
CA GLY A 127 -20.20 -11.75 4.20
C GLY A 127 -18.97 -12.20 4.99
N ILE A 128 -19.11 -13.33 5.69
CA ILE A 128 -18.00 -13.96 6.44
C ILE A 128 -16.85 -14.31 5.48
N ILE A 129 -17.18 -14.70 4.25
CA ILE A 129 -16.21 -14.97 3.17
C ILE A 129 -15.50 -13.67 2.75
N GLY A 130 -16.22 -12.55 2.72
CA GLY A 130 -15.70 -11.21 2.42
C GLY A 130 -14.60 -10.81 3.40
N SER A 131 -14.81 -11.01 4.71
CA SER A 131 -13.78 -10.69 5.72
C SER A 131 -12.51 -11.53 5.59
N VAL A 132 -12.62 -12.80 5.18
CA VAL A 132 -11.44 -13.66 4.96
C VAL A 132 -10.67 -13.20 3.74
N LEU A 133 -11.35 -12.97 2.62
CA LEU A 133 -10.71 -12.46 1.41
C LEU A 133 -10.10 -11.08 1.65
N ALA A 134 -10.82 -10.17 2.31
CA ALA A 134 -10.32 -8.84 2.66
C ALA A 134 -8.99 -8.91 3.46
N SER A 135 -8.86 -9.86 4.39
CA SER A 135 -7.60 -10.05 5.14
C SER A 135 -6.43 -10.48 4.25
N VAL A 136 -6.68 -11.31 3.25
CA VAL A 136 -5.66 -11.78 2.29
C VAL A 136 -5.27 -10.64 1.34
N PHE A 137 -6.24 -9.95 0.76
CA PHE A 137 -6.00 -8.81 -0.11
C PHE A 137 -5.30 -7.66 0.61
N SER A 138 -5.68 -7.39 1.87
CA SER A 138 -5.01 -6.40 2.72
C SER A 138 -3.56 -6.80 3.01
N LEU A 139 -3.28 -8.07 3.33
CA LEU A 139 -1.91 -8.54 3.54
C LEU A 139 -1.06 -8.45 2.27
N LEU A 140 -1.62 -8.81 1.11
CA LEU A 140 -0.95 -8.65 -0.18
C LEU A 140 -0.67 -7.18 -0.48
N ALA A 141 -1.67 -6.30 -0.30
CA ALA A 141 -1.50 -4.87 -0.49
C ALA A 141 -0.40 -4.30 0.41
N PHE A 142 -0.31 -4.75 1.67
CA PHE A 142 0.75 -4.37 2.59
C PHE A 142 2.13 -4.74 2.07
N ILE A 143 2.33 -6.00 1.65
CA ILE A 143 3.61 -6.47 1.13
C ILE A 143 4.03 -5.65 -0.09
N VAL A 144 3.10 -5.44 -1.04
CA VAL A 144 3.37 -4.66 -2.24
C VAL A 144 3.72 -3.20 -1.89
N THR A 145 3.00 -2.60 -0.95
CA THR A 145 3.26 -1.21 -0.50
C THR A 145 4.61 -1.08 0.18
N VAL A 146 5.03 -2.06 0.99
CA VAL A 146 6.35 -2.08 1.63
C VAL A 146 7.47 -2.17 0.60
N VAL A 147 7.31 -3.03 -0.40
CA VAL A 147 8.30 -3.15 -1.50
C VAL A 147 8.37 -1.85 -2.29
N ALA A 148 7.21 -1.26 -2.62
CA ALA A 148 7.14 0.02 -3.33
C ALA A 148 7.83 1.14 -2.55
N MET A 149 7.50 1.29 -1.26
CA MET A 149 8.13 2.25 -0.35
C MET A 149 9.65 2.05 -0.28
N ALA A 150 10.13 0.81 -0.14
CA ALA A 150 11.57 0.54 -0.09
C ALA A 150 12.27 0.97 -1.39
N CYS A 151 11.64 0.72 -2.55
CA CYS A 151 12.16 1.17 -3.83
C CYS A 151 12.18 2.70 -3.93
N ASP A 152 11.15 3.40 -3.45
CA ASP A 152 11.15 4.86 -3.43
C ASP A 152 12.34 5.39 -2.62
N PHE A 153 12.57 4.89 -1.40
CA PHE A 153 13.71 5.30 -0.57
C PHE A 153 15.06 5.08 -1.26
N VAL A 154 15.22 3.96 -1.98
CA VAL A 154 16.44 3.68 -2.76
C VAL A 154 16.58 4.66 -3.92
N ALA A 155 15.49 4.98 -4.63
CA ALA A 155 15.47 5.97 -5.71
C ALA A 155 16.02 7.31 -5.23
N PHE A 156 15.44 7.80 -4.15
CA PHE A 156 15.79 9.08 -3.58
C PHE A 156 17.21 9.09 -2.98
N GLY A 157 17.63 7.98 -2.37
CA GLY A 157 18.97 7.83 -1.82
C GLY A 157 20.05 7.97 -2.89
N ILE A 158 19.88 7.29 -4.03
CA ILE A 158 20.83 7.33 -5.15
C ILE A 158 20.87 8.72 -5.75
N ILE A 159 19.72 9.30 -6.08
CA ILE A 159 19.69 10.59 -6.77
C ILE A 159 20.24 11.71 -5.88
N LYS A 160 19.93 11.71 -4.57
CA LYS A 160 20.52 12.70 -3.64
C LYS A 160 22.03 12.55 -3.52
N HIS A 161 22.52 11.32 -3.47
CA HIS A 161 23.95 11.04 -3.36
C HIS A 161 24.70 11.54 -4.60
N ASP A 162 24.19 11.27 -5.80
CA ASP A 162 24.81 11.70 -7.05
C ASP A 162 24.72 13.22 -7.25
N VAL A 163 23.55 13.84 -7.03
CA VAL A 163 23.41 15.30 -7.22
C VAL A 163 24.27 16.10 -6.23
N ASN A 164 24.35 15.66 -4.97
CA ASN A 164 25.16 16.34 -3.96
C ASN A 164 26.68 16.08 -4.12
N GLY A 165 27.06 15.06 -4.89
CA GLY A 165 28.46 14.75 -5.20
C GLY A 165 29.10 15.71 -6.20
N TYR A 166 28.32 16.28 -7.12
CA TYR A 166 28.85 17.13 -8.20
C TYR A 166 28.89 18.63 -7.90
N GLY A 167 28.25 19.10 -6.80
CA GLY A 167 28.40 20.46 -6.29
C GLY A 167 27.91 21.61 -7.19
N ARG A 168 27.31 21.32 -8.35
CA ARG A 168 26.85 22.32 -9.34
C ARG A 168 25.34 22.61 -9.29
N SER A 169 24.54 21.65 -8.84
CA SER A 169 23.07 21.72 -8.83
C SER A 169 22.57 21.28 -7.45
N ARG A 170 21.60 22.01 -6.85
CA ARG A 170 21.05 21.67 -5.54
C ARG A 170 19.71 20.96 -5.71
N ALA A 171 19.68 19.68 -5.38
CA ALA A 171 18.44 18.93 -5.26
C ALA A 171 17.78 19.23 -3.91
N HIS A 172 16.53 19.69 -3.95
CA HIS A 172 15.72 19.91 -2.76
C HIS A 172 14.71 18.77 -2.59
N TRP A 173 14.52 18.33 -1.33
CA TRP A 173 13.43 17.43 -0.98
C TRP A 173 12.11 18.16 -1.19
N ALA A 174 11.30 17.67 -2.13
CA ALA A 174 10.00 18.24 -2.43
C ALA A 174 8.90 17.52 -1.63
N SER A 175 7.70 18.11 -1.60
CA SER A 175 6.57 17.67 -0.77
C SER A 175 6.12 16.23 -1.02
N GLY A 176 6.41 15.67 -2.21
CA GLY A 176 6.01 14.33 -2.61
C GLY A 176 6.53 13.22 -1.68
N ILE A 177 7.74 13.36 -1.10
CA ILE A 177 8.31 12.36 -0.18
C ILE A 177 7.45 12.18 1.07
N TRP A 178 6.88 13.27 1.59
CA TRP A 178 6.04 13.26 2.79
C TRP A 178 4.69 12.62 2.50
N CYS A 179 4.16 12.79 1.28
CA CYS A 179 2.94 12.14 0.84
C CYS A 179 3.11 10.62 0.73
N VAL A 180 4.22 10.14 0.16
CA VAL A 180 4.52 8.70 0.07
C VAL A 180 4.68 8.10 1.47
N LEU A 181 5.41 8.78 2.36
CA LEU A 181 5.59 8.34 3.73
C LEU A 181 4.25 8.25 4.49
N ALA A 182 3.39 9.27 4.34
CA ALA A 182 2.07 9.26 4.94
C ALA A 182 1.23 8.09 4.40
N ALA A 183 1.20 7.89 3.07
CA ALA A 183 0.48 6.79 2.44
C ALA A 183 0.94 5.42 2.98
N ALA A 184 2.24 5.21 3.12
CA ALA A 184 2.79 3.97 3.66
C ALA A 184 2.37 3.72 5.12
N ILE A 185 2.42 4.76 5.96
CA ILE A 185 1.99 4.66 7.37
C ILE A 185 0.51 4.32 7.47
N PHE A 186 -0.35 5.03 6.73
CA PHE A 186 -1.80 4.75 6.74
C PHE A 186 -2.10 3.33 6.26
N THR A 187 -1.41 2.87 5.22
CA THR A 187 -1.58 1.50 4.69
C THR A 187 -1.16 0.45 5.74
N LEU A 188 -0.05 0.67 6.45
CA LEU A 188 0.42 -0.20 7.53
C LEU A 188 -0.58 -0.26 8.69
N VAL A 189 -1.09 0.89 9.14
CA VAL A 189 -2.06 0.92 10.24
C VAL A 189 -3.36 0.24 9.81
N ALA A 190 -3.84 0.49 8.59
CA ALA A 190 -5.03 -0.15 8.05
C ALA A 190 -4.92 -1.68 8.05
N THR A 191 -3.79 -2.21 7.58
CA THR A 191 -3.57 -3.66 7.46
C THR A 191 -3.47 -4.32 8.82
N LEU A 192 -2.78 -3.70 9.79
CA LEU A 192 -2.74 -4.19 11.17
C LEU A 192 -4.14 -4.23 11.80
N VAL A 193 -4.95 -3.18 11.65
CA VAL A 193 -6.30 -3.12 12.21
C VAL A 193 -7.18 -4.23 11.63
N ILE A 194 -7.13 -4.48 10.33
CA ILE A 194 -7.91 -5.53 9.65
C ILE A 194 -7.46 -6.93 10.08
N LEU A 195 -6.15 -7.16 10.15
CA LEU A 195 -5.58 -8.43 10.60
C LEU A 195 -5.96 -8.71 12.06
N LEU A 196 -5.82 -7.74 12.96
CA LEU A 196 -6.19 -7.88 14.36
C LEU A 196 -7.69 -8.15 14.52
N THR A 197 -8.54 -7.46 13.76
CA THR A 197 -9.99 -7.68 13.78
C THR A 197 -10.35 -9.09 13.33
N CYS A 198 -9.73 -9.57 12.24
CA CYS A 198 -9.97 -10.91 11.72
C CYS A 198 -9.45 -12.00 12.67
N CYS A 199 -8.26 -11.82 13.25
CA CYS A 199 -7.67 -12.76 14.21
C CYS A 199 -8.45 -12.81 15.52
N ALA A 200 -8.88 -11.66 16.06
CA ALA A 200 -9.69 -11.59 17.27
C ALA A 200 -11.08 -12.22 17.07
N GLY A 201 -11.72 -11.98 15.92
CA GLY A 201 -12.97 -12.64 15.54
C GLY A 201 -12.84 -14.17 15.45
N ARG A 202 -11.73 -14.65 14.87
CA ARG A 202 -11.42 -16.10 14.81
C ARG A 202 -11.14 -16.71 16.18
N ALA A 203 -10.38 -16.04 17.03
CA ALA A 203 -10.07 -16.51 18.38
C ALA A 203 -11.33 -16.62 19.24
N LYS A 204 -12.24 -15.64 19.14
CA LYS A 204 -13.54 -15.67 19.81
C LYS A 204 -14.40 -16.86 19.33
N LYS A 205 -14.49 -17.06 18.02
CA LYS A 205 -15.27 -18.19 17.45
C LYS A 205 -14.71 -19.56 17.82
N ARG A 206 -13.37 -19.72 17.88
CA ARG A 206 -12.74 -20.96 18.39
C ARG A 206 -13.07 -21.21 19.85
N ARG A 207 -13.10 -20.17 20.69
CA ARG A 207 -13.48 -20.27 22.11
C ARG A 207 -14.96 -20.62 22.27
N GLU A 208 -15.85 -20.02 21.48
CA GLU A 208 -17.29 -20.34 21.47
C GLU A 208 -17.57 -21.76 20.99
N ALA A 209 -16.88 -22.24 19.95
CA ALA A 209 -16.97 -23.64 19.51
C ALA A 209 -16.45 -24.62 20.58
N ALA A 210 -15.35 -24.30 21.25
CA ALA A 210 -14.82 -25.11 22.35
C ALA A 210 -15.73 -25.10 23.59
N HIS A 211 -16.46 -24.01 23.85
CA HIS A 211 -17.41 -23.92 24.95
C HIS A 211 -18.72 -24.68 24.64
N GLY A 212 -19.27 -24.51 23.43
CA GLY A 212 -20.46 -25.25 22.97
C GLY A 212 -20.23 -26.76 22.90
N GLN A 213 -19.01 -27.21 22.58
CA GLN A 213 -18.65 -28.63 22.64
C GLN A 213 -18.57 -29.15 24.08
N LYS A 214 -18.10 -28.35 25.04
CA LYS A 214 -18.13 -28.73 26.47
C LYS A 214 -19.56 -28.79 27.01
N GLU A 215 -20.42 -27.87 26.60
CA GLU A 215 -21.84 -27.81 27.02
C GLU A 215 -22.67 -28.97 26.41
N SER A 216 -22.46 -29.30 25.12
CA SER A 216 -23.04 -30.49 24.49
C SER A 216 -22.48 -31.81 25.03
N SER A 217 -21.32 -31.80 25.69
CA SER A 217 -20.77 -32.97 26.38
C SER A 217 -21.29 -33.10 27.82
N THR A 218 -21.86 -32.05 28.39
CA THR A 218 -22.47 -32.04 29.73
C THR A 218 -24.00 -32.19 29.69
N LEU A 219 -24.64 -31.81 28.58
CA LEU A 219 -26.03 -32.13 28.27
C LEU A 219 -26.12 -33.51 27.60
N ASP A 220 -26.13 -34.55 28.44
CA ASP A 220 -26.62 -35.94 28.22
C ASP A 220 -25.58 -37.09 28.13
N PRO A 221 -25.23 -37.68 29.30
CA PRO A 221 -25.05 -39.13 29.45
C PRO A 221 -26.16 -39.78 30.30
N SER A 222 -27.35 -39.18 30.34
CA SER A 222 -28.53 -39.57 31.10
C SER A 222 -29.69 -40.04 30.20
N ALA A 223 -29.42 -40.85 29.19
CA ALA A 223 -30.45 -41.71 28.59
C ALA A 223 -30.00 -43.17 28.37
N ARG A 224 -28.94 -43.62 29.05
CA ARG A 224 -28.72 -45.06 29.29
C ARG A 224 -29.28 -45.45 30.65
N GLN A 225 -30.61 -45.53 30.75
CA GLN A 225 -31.18 -46.26 31.87
C GLN A 225 -30.73 -47.73 31.79
N PRO A 226 -30.19 -48.32 32.87
CA PRO A 226 -29.83 -49.73 32.92
C PRO A 226 -31.04 -50.59 32.52
N PHE A 227 -30.84 -51.62 31.69
CA PHE A 227 -31.96 -52.40 31.13
C PHE A 227 -32.87 -53.02 32.22
N TRP A 228 -32.34 -53.21 33.43
CA TRP A 228 -33.02 -53.71 34.62
C TRP A 228 -34.09 -52.75 35.19
N LYS A 229 -34.11 -51.46 34.80
CA LYS A 229 -35.18 -50.52 35.16
C LYS A 229 -36.36 -50.53 34.19
N ARG A 230 -36.34 -51.38 33.15
CA ARG A 230 -37.47 -51.51 32.21
C ARG A 230 -38.57 -52.36 32.86
N PRO A 231 -39.82 -51.87 32.95
CA PRO A 231 -40.92 -52.69 33.48
C PRO A 231 -41.13 -53.93 32.61
N PRO A 232 -41.48 -55.09 33.19
CA PRO A 232 -41.68 -56.32 32.44
C PRO A 232 -42.85 -56.15 31.46
N PHE A 233 -42.60 -56.51 30.21
CA PHE A 233 -43.56 -56.46 29.11
C PHE A 233 -44.76 -57.37 29.43
N LYS A 234 -45.90 -56.78 29.80
CA LYS A 234 -47.16 -57.52 29.95
C LYS A 234 -47.60 -57.99 28.56
N ARG A 235 -47.54 -59.29 28.35
CA ARG A 235 -48.07 -59.96 27.15
C ARG A 235 -49.60 -59.98 27.29
N ALA A 236 -50.30 -59.17 26.50
CA ALA A 236 -51.76 -59.26 26.39
C ALA A 236 -52.12 -60.56 25.68
N SER A 237 -53.02 -61.32 26.30
CA SER A 237 -53.71 -62.51 25.77
C SER A 237 -54.69 -62.14 24.67
#